data_AF-A0A426VV73-F1
#
_entry.id   AF-A0A426VV73-F1
#
_cell.length_a   1.000
_cell.length_b   1.000
_cell.length_c   1.000
_cell.angle_alpha   90.00
_cell.angle_beta   90.00
_cell.angle_gamma   90.00
#
_symmetry.space_group_name_H-M   'P 1'
#
loop_
_entity.id
_entity.type
_entity.pdbx_description
1 polymer ?
#
loop_
_entity_poly.entity_id
_entity_poly.type
_entity_poly.pdbx_seq_one_letter_code
_entity_poly.pdbx_strand_id
1 'polypeptide(L)'
;MTTKYLFSKRFVTVVVTAIGLCFGVLAYAAEFSADLRVTEDNNKTESGKLYVKSDLVRMEKLKGADQAILITDVQKNVTSVLDVKGKRYFVLPMDITGFIPPREIIDNTVKKQVGSENVGIRQCKKYQYFLPDSKKVVVTQWVDTTINFPVKVCYHNVKSLRIPYENGCWELSNIQEGPVDDALFQVPQNYQKATVSMIDMGDTGKETTQSSSAPRDETVMLIDMAKLEYTKGNKVASLLQLKYALKAVWQEIPFMAADVRLVNKRGSFEPRKSNIYKIGERIYLACHVLGYQFKEGRAQMTADFYFLDMKGEILFSQKNFGHFKMESAIPNPTTQLDFNFSMSGISAGNYVIKVVLHDKNSAQSIEFTKDILFK
;
A
#
# COMPACT_ATOMS: atom_id res chain seq x y z
N MET A 1 75.81 6.66 67.89
CA MET A 1 75.00 5.49 68.30
C MET A 1 73.54 5.76 67.96
N THR A 2 72.95 4.84 67.17
CA THR A 2 71.50 4.52 67.00
C THR A 2 70.49 5.63 66.59
N THR A 3 70.06 5.76 65.31
CA THR A 3 68.93 5.11 64.57
C THR A 3 67.55 5.32 65.24
N LYS A 4 66.41 5.77 64.65
CA LYS A 4 65.70 5.41 63.38
C LYS A 4 64.56 6.42 63.02
N TYR A 5 64.38 6.65 61.69
CA TYR A 5 63.15 6.68 60.84
C TYR A 5 61.82 7.33 61.31
N LEU A 6 60.92 7.95 60.52
CA LEU A 6 60.36 7.65 59.17
C LEU A 6 59.63 8.90 58.57
N PHE A 7 59.72 9.09 57.23
CA PHE A 7 58.65 9.29 56.20
C PHE A 7 57.34 10.07 56.52
N SER A 8 56.68 10.87 55.65
CA SER A 8 56.59 10.87 54.18
C SER A 8 55.89 12.11 53.56
N LYS A 9 56.31 12.43 52.32
CA LYS A 9 55.55 12.85 51.10
C LYS A 9 54.87 14.23 50.95
N ARG A 10 55.26 14.84 49.81
CA ARG A 10 54.86 16.10 49.15
C ARG A 10 53.49 16.01 48.47
N PHE A 11 52.81 17.15 48.26
CA PHE A 11 52.12 17.46 46.99
C PHE A 11 52.01 18.98 46.77
N VAL A 12 52.42 19.42 45.59
CA VAL A 12 52.30 20.78 45.02
C VAL A 12 51.00 20.81 44.21
N THR A 13 50.28 21.93 44.21
CA THR A 13 49.20 22.17 43.23
C THR A 13 49.29 23.60 42.70
N VAL A 14 49.48 23.71 41.39
CA VAL A 14 49.33 24.90 40.55
C VAL A 14 48.01 24.72 39.79
N VAL A 15 47.15 25.75 39.72
CA VAL A 15 46.12 25.85 38.67
C VAL A 15 45.95 27.30 38.21
N VAL A 16 46.15 27.49 36.91
CA VAL A 16 45.88 28.67 36.07
C VAL A 16 44.51 28.48 35.40
N THR A 17 43.70 29.53 35.23
CA THR A 17 42.56 29.55 34.28
C THR A 17 42.17 31.00 33.99
N ALA A 18 42.56 31.65 32.89
CA ALA A 18 42.25 31.49 31.45
C ALA A 18 40.93 32.18 31.03
N ILE A 19 41.10 33.30 30.33
CA ILE A 19 40.13 34.01 29.48
C ILE A 19 39.78 33.11 28.29
N GLY A 20 38.49 32.94 28.01
CA GLY A 20 38.00 32.19 26.85
C GLY A 20 36.54 32.48 26.57
N LEU A 21 36.25 33.68 26.04
CA LEU A 21 34.98 33.98 25.39
C LEU A 21 34.90 33.15 24.10
N CYS A 22 34.30 31.96 24.19
CA CYS A 22 33.90 31.19 23.02
C CYS A 22 32.79 31.95 22.29
N PHE A 23 33.14 32.55 21.15
CA PHE A 23 32.17 32.77 20.07
C PHE A 23 31.61 31.38 19.68
N GLY A 24 30.42 31.07 20.17
CA GLY A 24 29.68 29.91 19.71
C GLY A 24 29.37 30.11 18.23
N VAL A 25 30.03 29.34 17.38
CA VAL A 25 29.59 29.14 16.00
C VAL A 25 28.24 28.44 16.11
N LEU A 26 27.15 29.19 16.00
CA LEU A 26 25.84 28.63 15.74
C LEU A 26 25.95 27.96 14.37
N ALA A 27 26.00 26.63 14.36
CA ALA A 27 25.78 25.86 13.15
C ALA A 27 24.35 26.19 12.69
N TYR A 28 24.21 27.08 11.72
CA TYR A 28 22.93 27.32 11.07
C TYR A 28 22.52 26.00 10.41
N ALA A 29 21.45 25.39 10.92
CA ALA A 29 20.76 24.35 10.18
C ALA A 29 20.29 24.93 8.85
N ALA A 30 20.41 24.16 7.76
CA ALA A 30 20.00 24.65 6.44
C ALA A 30 18.50 24.97 6.45
N GLU A 31 18.15 26.20 6.10
CA GLU A 31 16.78 26.66 5.87
C GLU A 31 16.70 27.28 4.48
N PHE A 32 15.79 26.78 3.65
CA PHE A 32 15.58 27.32 2.31
C PHE A 32 14.24 26.87 1.71
N SER A 33 13.82 27.60 0.68
CA SER A 33 12.76 27.17 -0.24
C SER A 33 13.30 27.00 -1.65
N ALA A 34 12.64 26.16 -2.47
CA ALA A 34 13.06 25.89 -3.84
C ALA A 34 11.90 25.48 -4.73
N ASP A 35 12.08 25.66 -6.04
CA ASP A 35 11.27 25.01 -7.05
C ASP A 35 11.75 23.58 -7.26
N LEU A 36 10.81 22.64 -7.23
CA LEU A 36 11.07 21.22 -7.49
C LEU A 36 10.64 20.87 -8.91
N ARG A 37 11.50 20.16 -9.62
CA ARG A 37 11.18 19.44 -10.85
C ARG A 37 11.42 17.96 -10.67
N VAL A 38 10.43 17.14 -11.00
CA VAL A 38 10.55 15.68 -11.08
C VAL A 38 10.43 15.26 -12.53
N THR A 39 11.37 14.46 -13.02
CA THR A 39 11.37 13.90 -14.38
C THR A 39 11.22 12.38 -14.30
N GLU A 40 10.26 11.83 -15.03
CA GLU A 40 9.92 10.40 -15.06
C GLU A 40 10.58 9.67 -16.25
N ASP A 41 10.41 8.33 -16.30
CA ASP A 41 10.93 7.42 -17.35
C ASP A 41 10.60 7.87 -18.80
N ASN A 42 9.43 8.47 -19.01
CA ASN A 42 8.94 8.92 -20.32
C ASN A 42 9.28 10.39 -20.63
N ASN A 43 10.20 11.00 -19.89
CA ASN A 43 10.51 12.44 -19.92
C ASN A 43 9.33 13.35 -19.55
N LYS A 44 8.24 12.81 -18.99
CA LYS A 44 7.20 13.63 -18.37
C LYS A 44 7.82 14.36 -17.19
N THR A 45 7.44 15.62 -17.04
CA THR A 45 7.94 16.46 -15.96
C THR A 45 6.82 17.05 -15.16
N GLU A 46 7.01 17.03 -13.85
CA GLU A 46 6.11 17.59 -12.86
C GLU A 46 6.84 18.66 -12.08
N SER A 47 6.10 19.69 -11.70
CA SER A 47 6.63 20.82 -10.94
C SER A 47 5.99 20.87 -9.56
N GLY A 48 6.77 21.27 -8.57
CA GLY A 48 6.33 21.43 -7.20
C GLY A 48 7.17 22.45 -6.45
N LYS A 49 6.97 22.50 -5.13
CA LYS A 49 7.79 23.30 -4.21
C LYS A 49 8.46 22.40 -3.19
N LEU A 50 9.65 22.77 -2.77
CA LEU A 50 10.35 22.17 -1.65
C LEU A 50 10.63 23.25 -0.60
N TYR A 51 10.46 22.89 0.67
CA TYR A 51 10.89 23.70 1.80
C TYR A 51 11.70 22.81 2.74
N VAL A 52 12.82 23.31 3.22
CA VAL A 52 13.72 22.59 4.11
C VAL A 52 14.00 23.43 5.34
N LYS A 53 13.94 22.79 6.51
CA LYS A 53 14.31 23.37 7.80
C LYS A 53 14.97 22.31 8.66
N SER A 54 16.30 22.36 8.75
CA SER A 54 17.09 21.31 9.42
C SER A 54 16.76 19.92 8.85
N ASP A 55 16.19 19.03 9.66
CA ASP A 55 15.82 17.67 9.28
C ASP A 55 14.37 17.57 8.77
N LEU A 56 13.64 18.69 8.69
CA LEU A 56 12.28 18.73 8.19
C LEU A 56 12.27 19.12 6.73
N VAL A 57 11.57 18.32 5.92
CA VAL A 57 11.41 18.55 4.49
C VAL A 57 9.92 18.56 4.16
N ARG A 58 9.46 19.62 3.51
CA ARG A 58 8.11 19.70 2.95
C ARG A 58 8.20 19.68 1.44
N MET A 59 7.46 18.78 0.80
CA MET A 59 7.29 18.75 -0.64
C MET A 59 5.83 18.99 -0.99
N GLU A 60 5.58 19.93 -1.90
CA GLU A 60 4.24 20.23 -2.38
C GLU A 60 4.14 19.93 -3.87
N LYS A 61 3.35 18.92 -4.22
CA LYS A 61 2.88 18.67 -5.58
C LYS A 61 1.39 18.94 -5.62
N LEU A 62 0.99 20.09 -6.15
CA LEU A 62 -0.41 20.54 -6.11
C LEU A 62 -1.18 20.31 -7.43
N LYS A 63 -0.54 19.68 -8.41
CA LYS A 63 -1.08 19.39 -9.75
C LYS A 63 -0.59 18.01 -10.18
N GLY A 64 -1.36 17.33 -11.03
CA GLY A 64 -1.02 15.99 -11.52
C GLY A 64 -1.84 14.90 -10.83
N ALA A 65 -1.59 13.65 -11.22
CA ALA A 65 -2.30 12.48 -10.71
C ALA A 65 -1.85 12.11 -9.28
N ASP A 66 -0.65 12.54 -8.87
CA ASP A 66 -0.01 12.27 -7.58
C ASP A 66 -0.02 13.50 -6.64
N GLN A 67 -1.03 14.37 -6.80
CA GLN A 67 -1.19 15.58 -5.98
C GLN A 67 -1.18 15.24 -4.48
N ALA A 68 -0.16 15.69 -3.77
CA ALA A 68 -0.02 15.53 -2.33
C ALA A 68 0.92 16.57 -1.73
N ILE A 69 0.80 16.75 -0.41
CA ILE A 69 1.81 17.44 0.39
C ILE A 69 2.49 16.38 1.27
N LEU A 70 3.82 16.34 1.21
CA LEU A 70 4.63 15.47 2.05
C LEU A 70 5.30 16.35 3.11
N ILE A 71 5.23 15.92 4.37
CA ILE A 71 5.99 16.51 5.48
C ILE A 71 6.84 15.40 6.08
N THR A 72 8.14 15.45 5.85
CA THR A 72 9.09 14.42 6.24
C THR A 72 10.00 14.92 7.35
N ASP A 73 10.10 14.13 8.41
CA ASP A 73 11.17 14.23 9.41
C ASP A 73 12.24 13.21 9.00
N VAL A 74 13.33 13.72 8.42
CA VAL A 74 14.44 12.93 7.87
C VAL A 74 15.14 12.15 8.97
N GLN A 75 15.37 12.79 10.12
CA GLN A 75 16.07 12.19 11.26
C GLN A 75 15.26 11.03 11.84
N LYS A 76 13.94 11.20 11.99
CA LYS A 76 13.03 10.13 12.44
C LYS A 76 12.66 9.15 11.34
N ASN A 77 12.99 9.46 10.08
CA ASN A 77 12.60 8.68 8.90
C ASN A 77 11.09 8.42 8.88
N VAL A 78 10.29 9.48 9.00
CA VAL A 78 8.83 9.45 9.00
C VAL A 78 8.29 10.51 8.05
N THR A 79 7.30 10.16 7.23
CA THR A 79 6.61 11.10 6.33
C THR A 79 5.12 11.13 6.63
N SER A 80 4.59 12.32 6.88
CA SER A 80 3.15 12.59 6.84
C SER A 80 2.74 12.92 5.42
N VAL A 81 1.79 12.16 4.88
CA VAL A 81 1.23 12.38 3.54
C VAL A 81 -0.14 13.01 3.71
N LEU A 82 -0.32 14.21 3.19
CA LEU A 82 -1.53 15.02 3.34
C LEU A 82 -2.33 15.01 2.02
N ASP A 83 -3.56 14.53 2.10
CA ASP A 83 -4.58 14.68 1.07
C ASP A 83 -5.28 16.02 1.26
N VAL A 84 -4.98 16.95 0.36
CA VAL A 84 -5.48 18.33 0.42
C VAL A 84 -6.98 18.41 0.21
N LYS A 85 -7.53 17.59 -0.68
CA LYS A 85 -8.96 17.61 -1.03
C LYS A 85 -9.79 16.98 0.10
N GLY A 86 -9.33 15.82 0.59
CA GLY A 86 -9.99 15.09 1.67
C GLY A 86 -9.75 15.65 3.07
N LYS A 87 -8.83 16.62 3.25
CA LYS A 87 -8.41 17.16 4.56
C LYS A 87 -8.06 16.03 5.54
N ARG A 88 -7.30 15.05 5.06
CA ARG A 88 -6.87 13.89 5.83
C ARG A 88 -5.38 13.65 5.64
N TYR A 89 -4.76 12.98 6.59
CA TYR A 89 -3.35 12.62 6.48
C TYR A 89 -3.08 11.24 7.06
N PHE A 90 -2.07 10.56 6.54
CA PHE A 90 -1.53 9.33 7.12
C PHE A 90 -0.02 9.45 7.29
N VAL A 91 0.54 8.58 8.13
CA VAL A 91 1.95 8.63 8.52
C VAL A 91 2.64 7.35 8.05
N LEU A 92 3.65 7.50 7.21
CA LEU A 92 4.52 6.44 6.73
C LEU A 92 5.81 6.40 7.56
N PRO A 93 6.28 5.24 8.04
CA PRO A 93 7.52 5.10 8.78
C PRO A 93 8.75 5.08 7.84
N MET A 94 8.78 6.01 6.89
CA MET A 94 9.83 6.14 5.89
C MET A 94 9.89 7.53 5.27
N ASP A 95 11.08 7.94 4.84
CA ASP A 95 11.29 9.00 3.86
C ASP A 95 10.90 8.52 2.45
N ILE A 96 10.10 9.32 1.75
CA ILE A 96 9.66 9.13 0.36
C ILE A 96 9.88 10.40 -0.50
N THR A 97 10.74 11.33 -0.07
CA THR A 97 11.03 12.59 -0.76
C THR A 97 11.86 12.40 -2.04
N GLY A 98 12.57 11.26 -2.16
CA GLY A 98 13.44 10.94 -3.28
C GLY A 98 14.83 11.61 -3.24
N PHE A 99 15.07 12.58 -2.35
CA PHE A 99 16.38 13.26 -2.22
C PHE A 99 17.40 12.46 -1.42
N ILE A 100 16.91 11.60 -0.53
CA ILE A 100 17.74 10.64 0.21
C ILE A 100 17.47 9.26 -0.38
N PRO A 101 18.50 8.58 -0.92
CA PRO A 101 18.32 7.22 -1.40
C PRO A 101 17.76 6.33 -0.29
N PRO A 102 16.75 5.49 -0.57
CA PRO A 102 16.20 4.56 0.42
C PRO A 102 17.27 3.64 1.01
N ARG A 103 17.11 3.22 2.26
CA ARG A 103 18.06 2.31 2.94
C ARG A 103 18.30 1.02 2.15
N GLU A 104 17.26 0.47 1.53
CA GLU A 104 17.41 -0.71 0.67
C GLU A 104 18.37 -0.52 -0.51
N ILE A 105 18.63 0.73 -0.93
CA ILE A 105 19.68 1.05 -1.89
C ILE A 105 20.99 1.30 -1.16
N ILE A 106 21.00 2.15 -0.13
CA ILE A 106 22.22 2.53 0.61
C ILE A 106 22.95 1.30 1.14
N ASP A 107 22.23 0.40 1.82
CA ASP A 107 22.80 -0.77 2.49
C ASP A 107 23.35 -1.80 1.50
N ASN A 108 22.87 -1.77 0.26
CA ASN A 108 23.23 -2.70 -0.80
C ASN A 108 24.09 -2.04 -1.89
N THR A 109 24.67 -0.87 -1.65
CA THR A 109 25.52 -0.18 -2.62
C THR A 109 26.74 0.46 -1.98
N VAL A 110 27.76 0.73 -2.80
CA VAL A 110 28.94 1.48 -2.39
C VAL A 110 28.79 2.92 -2.89
N LYS A 111 28.65 3.87 -1.96
CA LYS A 111 28.67 5.31 -2.27
C LYS A 111 30.11 5.78 -2.52
N LYS A 112 30.36 6.43 -3.66
CA LYS A 112 31.65 7.08 -3.96
C LYS A 112 31.43 8.52 -4.41
N GLN A 113 32.28 9.43 -3.96
CA GLN A 113 32.39 10.74 -4.59
C GLN A 113 33.16 10.57 -5.90
N VAL A 114 32.55 10.97 -7.02
CA VAL A 114 33.10 10.75 -8.37
C VAL A 114 33.53 12.05 -9.05
N GLY A 115 33.25 13.20 -8.44
CA GLY A 115 33.71 14.49 -8.94
C GLY A 115 32.99 15.66 -8.28
N SER A 116 33.14 16.83 -8.90
CA SER A 116 32.37 18.03 -8.60
C SER A 116 31.85 18.61 -9.91
N GLU A 117 30.60 19.06 -9.92
CA GLU A 117 29.99 19.71 -11.08
C GLU A 117 28.95 20.73 -10.65
N ASN A 118 28.62 21.66 -11.56
CA ASN A 118 27.59 22.64 -11.31
C ASN A 118 26.21 22.07 -11.67
N VAL A 119 25.24 22.25 -10.78
CA VAL A 119 23.81 22.04 -11.09
C VAL A 119 23.18 23.42 -11.13
N GLY A 120 22.88 23.90 -12.34
CA GLY A 120 22.56 25.31 -12.56
C GLY A 120 23.72 26.21 -12.12
N ILE A 121 23.46 27.11 -11.18
CA ILE A 121 24.46 28.03 -10.62
C ILE A 121 25.19 27.48 -9.38
N ARG A 122 24.83 26.28 -8.90
CA ARG A 122 25.29 25.74 -7.62
C ARG A 122 26.45 24.76 -7.78
N GLN A 123 27.53 24.98 -7.03
CA GLN A 123 28.66 24.06 -6.98
C GLN A 123 28.30 22.82 -6.14
N CYS A 124 28.41 21.64 -6.74
CA CYS A 124 28.01 20.39 -6.09
C CYS A 124 29.14 19.37 -6.06
N LYS A 125 29.20 18.60 -4.97
CA LYS A 125 29.89 17.31 -4.94
C LYS A 125 28.99 16.25 -5.58
N LYS A 126 29.54 15.49 -6.53
CA LYS A 126 28.82 14.42 -7.21
C LYS A 126 29.14 13.08 -6.59
N TYR A 127 28.10 12.36 -6.19
CA TYR A 127 28.16 11.02 -5.63
C TYR A 127 27.47 10.02 -6.55
N GLN A 128 28.02 8.82 -6.63
CA GLN A 128 27.40 7.68 -7.29
C GLN A 128 27.33 6.48 -6.35
N TYR A 129 26.24 5.73 -6.46
CA TYR A 129 25.98 4.52 -5.70
C TYR A 129 26.11 3.33 -6.65
N PHE A 130 27.07 2.45 -6.37
CA PHE A 130 27.41 1.29 -7.20
C PHE A 130 26.89 0.00 -6.58
N LEU A 131 26.35 -0.91 -7.38
CA LEU A 131 26.10 -2.28 -6.91
C LEU A 131 27.43 -2.97 -6.55
N PRO A 132 27.47 -3.85 -5.53
CA PRO A 132 28.67 -4.58 -5.15
C PRO A 132 29.23 -5.35 -6.35
N ASP A 133 30.55 -5.33 -6.50
CA ASP A 133 31.28 -6.01 -7.59
C ASP A 133 30.84 -5.63 -9.01
N SER A 134 30.17 -4.48 -9.16
CA SER A 134 29.68 -3.97 -10.43
C SER A 134 30.16 -2.54 -10.68
N LYS A 135 30.34 -2.20 -11.97
CA LYS A 135 30.48 -0.81 -12.41
C LYS A 135 29.12 -0.12 -12.63
N LYS A 136 28.01 -0.82 -12.38
CA LYS A 136 26.66 -0.28 -12.59
C LYS A 136 26.30 0.73 -11.49
N VAL A 137 26.01 1.95 -11.92
CA VAL A 137 25.49 3.03 -11.08
C VAL A 137 23.97 2.90 -11.02
N VAL A 138 23.41 2.95 -9.82
CA VAL A 138 21.96 2.90 -9.59
C VAL A 138 21.40 4.23 -9.09
N VAL A 139 22.24 5.08 -8.49
CA VAL A 139 21.88 6.45 -8.10
C VAL A 139 23.04 7.39 -8.40
N THR A 140 22.73 8.57 -8.96
CA THR A 140 23.64 9.71 -9.02
C THR A 140 23.03 10.85 -8.19
N GLN A 141 23.79 11.39 -7.24
CA GLN A 141 23.35 12.43 -6.31
C GLN A 141 24.32 13.61 -6.37
N TRP A 142 23.78 14.82 -6.38
CA TRP A 142 24.52 16.07 -6.37
C TRP A 142 24.20 16.84 -5.10
N VAL A 143 25.22 17.02 -4.26
CA VAL A 143 25.09 17.71 -2.97
C VAL A 143 25.75 19.07 -3.08
N ASP A 144 24.95 20.13 -2.88
CA ASP A 144 25.43 21.51 -2.89
C ASP A 144 26.39 21.74 -1.71
N THR A 145 27.52 22.40 -1.97
CA THR A 145 28.58 22.58 -0.96
C THR A 145 28.29 23.65 0.09
N THR A 146 27.35 24.56 -0.18
CA THR A 146 26.97 25.67 0.70
C THR A 146 25.86 25.25 1.65
N ILE A 147 24.75 24.73 1.14
CA ILE A 147 23.60 24.31 1.96
C ILE A 147 23.71 22.86 2.45
N ASN A 148 24.71 22.10 1.97
CA ASN A 148 24.96 20.71 2.33
C ASN A 148 23.72 19.79 2.15
N PHE A 149 22.94 20.06 1.09
CA PHE A 149 21.71 19.32 0.77
C PHE A 149 21.75 18.80 -0.67
N PRO A 150 21.16 17.61 -0.97
CA PRO A 150 21.04 17.12 -2.34
C PRO A 150 20.15 18.04 -3.19
N VAL A 151 20.72 18.72 -4.18
CA VAL A 151 19.95 19.58 -5.10
C VAL A 151 19.52 18.85 -6.37
N LYS A 152 20.12 17.70 -6.66
CA LYS A 152 19.67 16.79 -7.71
C LYS A 152 19.91 15.34 -7.32
N VAL A 153 18.96 14.46 -7.62
CA VAL A 153 19.10 13.00 -7.45
C VAL A 153 18.46 12.30 -8.63
N CYS A 154 19.19 11.41 -9.27
CA CYS A 154 18.71 10.59 -10.38
C CYS A 154 18.88 9.11 -10.05
N TYR A 155 17.81 8.35 -10.21
CA TYR A 155 17.76 6.90 -10.07
C TYR A 155 17.83 6.24 -11.44
N HIS A 156 18.56 5.13 -11.54
CA HIS A 156 18.85 4.43 -12.80
C HIS A 156 18.50 2.95 -12.69
N ASN A 157 17.41 2.53 -13.35
CA ASN A 157 16.88 1.17 -13.33
C ASN A 157 16.72 0.61 -11.91
N VAL A 158 16.16 1.42 -11.02
CA VAL A 158 15.92 1.09 -9.61
C VAL A 158 14.47 0.75 -9.41
N LYS A 159 14.19 -0.45 -8.88
CA LYS A 159 12.86 -0.80 -8.37
C LYS A 159 12.87 -0.62 -6.85
N SER A 160 12.30 0.47 -6.38
CA SER A 160 12.05 0.71 -4.95
C SER A 160 10.63 1.22 -4.78
N LEU A 161 9.94 0.73 -3.75
CA LEU A 161 8.59 1.19 -3.39
C LEU A 161 8.55 2.67 -2.96
N ARG A 162 9.71 3.26 -2.66
CA ARG A 162 9.84 4.67 -2.28
C ARG A 162 10.14 5.59 -3.46
N ILE A 163 10.48 5.01 -4.61
CA ILE A 163 10.84 5.72 -5.84
C ILE A 163 9.82 5.29 -6.90
N PRO A 164 8.85 6.14 -7.27
CA PRO A 164 7.73 5.74 -8.11
C PRO A 164 8.09 5.36 -9.56
N TYR A 165 9.34 5.55 -9.97
CA TYR A 165 9.80 5.35 -11.35
C TYR A 165 11.07 4.50 -11.39
N GLU A 166 11.24 3.69 -12.44
CA GLU A 166 12.45 2.87 -12.59
C GLU A 166 13.67 3.76 -12.88
N ASN A 167 13.46 4.82 -13.65
CA ASN A 167 14.37 5.94 -13.80
C ASN A 167 13.61 7.24 -13.47
N GLY A 168 14.25 8.11 -12.71
CA GLY A 168 13.66 9.39 -12.38
C GLY A 168 14.66 10.34 -11.78
N CYS A 169 14.46 11.63 -12.01
CA CYS A 169 15.32 12.69 -11.49
C CYS A 169 14.51 13.74 -10.72
N TRP A 170 14.93 14.01 -9.49
CA TRP A 170 14.48 15.12 -8.67
C TRP A 170 15.53 16.21 -8.78
N GLU A 171 15.13 17.44 -9.11
CA GLU A 171 16.02 18.57 -9.28
C GLU A 171 15.42 19.82 -8.66
N LEU A 172 16.24 20.55 -7.90
CA LEU A 172 15.89 21.82 -7.29
C LEU A 172 16.44 22.99 -8.10
N SER A 173 15.64 24.03 -8.20
CA SER A 173 16.01 25.31 -8.83
C SER A 173 15.45 26.47 -8.02
N ASN A 174 15.89 27.70 -8.33
CA ASN A 174 15.44 28.91 -7.63
C ASN A 174 15.52 28.80 -6.09
N ILE A 175 16.62 28.20 -5.59
CA ILE A 175 16.82 28.00 -4.16
C ILE A 175 17.06 29.34 -3.47
N GLN A 176 16.19 29.66 -2.51
CA GLN A 176 16.23 30.87 -1.69
C GLN A 176 16.60 30.47 -0.26
N GLU A 177 17.85 30.70 0.13
CA GLU A 177 18.34 30.48 1.49
C GLU A 177 17.77 31.53 2.45
N GLY A 178 17.35 31.08 3.62
CA GLY A 178 16.73 31.94 4.62
C GLY A 178 15.67 31.21 5.45
N PRO A 179 15.16 31.86 6.50
CA PRO A 179 14.23 31.24 7.42
C PRO A 179 12.95 30.79 6.73
N VAL A 180 12.46 29.60 7.11
CA VAL A 180 11.18 29.04 6.64
C VAL A 180 10.20 28.97 7.81
N ASP A 181 8.93 29.29 7.54
CA ASP A 181 7.85 29.25 8.53
C ASP A 181 7.66 27.84 9.11
N ASP A 182 7.69 27.73 10.44
CA ASP A 182 7.49 26.48 11.18
C ASP A 182 6.12 25.84 10.91
N ALA A 183 5.10 26.66 10.62
CA ALA A 183 3.75 26.17 10.35
C ALA A 183 3.70 25.26 9.11
N LEU A 184 4.62 25.43 8.16
CA LEU A 184 4.70 24.57 6.96
C LEU A 184 5.05 23.12 7.30
N PHE A 185 5.75 22.88 8.40
CA PHE A 185 6.19 21.53 8.79
C PHE A 185 5.25 20.88 9.80
N GLN A 186 4.06 21.46 10.01
CA GLN A 186 3.02 20.90 10.85
C GLN A 186 1.84 20.46 9.99
N VAL A 187 1.21 19.35 10.39
CA VAL A 187 -0.08 18.98 9.82
C VAL A 187 -1.11 20.02 10.27
N PRO A 188 -1.87 20.65 9.36
CA PRO A 188 -2.85 21.66 9.75
C PRO A 188 -3.91 21.05 10.68
N GLN A 189 -4.34 21.81 11.71
CA GLN A 189 -5.25 21.31 12.74
C GLN A 189 -6.58 20.77 12.21
N ASN A 190 -7.03 21.25 11.04
CA ASN A 190 -8.26 20.82 10.40
C ASN A 190 -8.11 19.52 9.59
N TYR A 191 -6.96 18.85 9.65
CA TYR A 191 -6.74 17.55 9.01
C TYR A 191 -7.01 16.42 9.99
N GLN A 192 -7.75 15.42 9.52
CA GLN A 192 -8.02 14.22 10.29
C GLN A 192 -6.94 13.16 10.04
N LYS A 193 -6.39 12.58 11.11
CA LYS A 193 -5.45 11.47 11.00
C LYS A 193 -6.21 10.23 10.53
N ALA A 194 -5.96 9.82 9.29
CA ALA A 194 -6.36 8.53 8.80
C ALA A 194 -5.39 7.49 9.35
N THR A 195 -5.93 6.44 9.98
CA THR A 195 -5.23 5.17 10.02
C THR A 195 -5.25 4.58 8.61
N VAL A 196 -4.24 3.81 8.21
CA VAL A 196 -4.21 3.16 6.88
C VAL A 196 -5.48 2.31 6.62
N SER A 197 -6.24 1.96 7.68
CA SER A 197 -7.59 1.41 7.66
C SER A 197 -8.74 2.32 7.19
N MET A 198 -8.52 3.63 7.00
CA MET A 198 -9.57 4.64 6.74
C MET A 198 -9.32 5.50 5.48
N ILE A 199 -8.60 4.97 4.48
CA ILE A 199 -8.76 5.48 3.12
C ILE A 199 -10.00 4.82 2.54
N ASP A 200 -11.15 5.32 2.99
CA ASP A 200 -12.39 5.25 2.22
C ASP A 200 -12.22 6.28 1.09
N MET A 201 -12.08 5.81 -0.15
CA MET A 201 -12.36 6.64 -1.32
C MET A 201 -13.84 6.42 -1.65
N GLY A 202 -14.74 7.16 -0.99
CA GLY A 202 -16.16 6.90 -1.21
C GLY A 202 -17.16 7.76 -0.44
N ASP A 203 -17.14 9.09 -0.61
CA ASP A 203 -18.42 9.80 -0.78
C ASP A 203 -18.24 11.08 -1.59
N THR A 204 -18.58 11.02 -2.88
CA THR A 204 -19.36 12.08 -3.53
C THR A 204 -20.17 11.44 -4.64
N GLY A 205 -21.49 11.54 -4.51
CA GLY A 205 -22.44 11.03 -5.48
C GLY A 205 -22.30 11.66 -6.88
N LYS A 206 -22.54 10.78 -7.86
CA LYS A 206 -23.10 10.99 -9.21
C LYS A 206 -22.25 11.75 -10.26
N GLU A 207 -21.69 10.92 -11.14
CA GLU A 207 -21.56 11.01 -12.62
C GLU A 207 -21.06 12.35 -13.22
N THR A 208 -19.93 12.39 -13.95
CA THR A 208 -19.76 11.71 -15.24
C THR A 208 -18.28 11.66 -15.67
N THR A 209 -17.87 10.48 -16.17
CA THR A 209 -16.83 10.19 -17.20
C THR A 209 -15.51 10.98 -17.22
N GLN A 210 -14.41 10.34 -16.77
CA GLN A 210 -13.31 9.90 -17.66
C GLN A 210 -12.19 9.18 -16.87
N SER A 211 -11.98 7.91 -17.23
CA SER A 211 -10.75 7.10 -17.16
C SER A 211 -9.66 7.48 -16.14
N SER A 212 -9.66 6.83 -14.98
CA SER A 212 -8.54 6.84 -14.02
C SER A 212 -8.35 5.43 -13.45
N SER A 213 -7.13 4.88 -13.55
CA SER A 213 -6.74 3.53 -13.12
C SER A 213 -6.55 3.36 -11.59
N ALA A 214 -7.16 4.23 -10.79
CA ALA A 214 -6.93 4.40 -9.35
C ALA A 214 -7.04 3.16 -8.42
N PRO A 215 -7.88 2.14 -8.67
CA PRO A 215 -7.98 0.98 -7.74
C PRO A 215 -6.75 0.07 -7.76
N ARG A 216 -6.14 -0.09 -8.95
CA ARG A 216 -5.08 -1.07 -9.16
C ARG A 216 -3.78 -0.67 -8.50
N ASP A 217 -3.45 0.61 -8.53
CA ASP A 217 -2.20 1.14 -7.98
C ASP A 217 -2.18 1.08 -6.43
N GLU A 218 -3.33 1.30 -5.79
CA GLU A 218 -3.48 1.15 -4.34
C GLU A 218 -3.39 -0.33 -3.90
N THR A 219 -4.05 -1.24 -4.62
CA THR A 219 -3.95 -2.68 -4.37
C THR A 219 -2.50 -3.17 -4.47
N VAL A 220 -1.77 -2.72 -5.50
CA VAL A 220 -0.34 -3.05 -5.68
C VAL A 220 0.49 -2.52 -4.50
N MET A 221 0.27 -1.28 -4.07
CA MET A 221 0.95 -0.69 -2.92
C MET A 221 0.74 -1.50 -1.63
N LEU A 222 -0.48 -1.99 -1.36
CA LEU A 222 -0.76 -2.81 -0.17
C LEU A 222 -0.02 -4.15 -0.17
N ILE A 223 0.07 -4.81 -1.34
CA ILE A 223 0.82 -6.06 -1.52
C ILE A 223 2.30 -5.82 -1.27
N ASP A 224 2.82 -4.72 -1.79
CA ASP A 224 4.22 -4.35 -1.67
C ASP A 224 4.61 -3.97 -0.23
N MET A 225 3.74 -3.25 0.48
CA MET A 225 3.91 -2.96 1.90
C MET A 225 3.90 -4.24 2.75
N ALA A 226 3.03 -5.20 2.41
CA ALA A 226 3.04 -6.51 3.07
C ALA A 226 4.37 -7.24 2.90
N LYS A 227 4.93 -7.22 1.69
CA LYS A 227 6.23 -7.82 1.37
C LYS A 227 7.36 -7.15 2.15
N LEU A 228 7.38 -5.82 2.19
CA LEU A 228 8.39 -5.05 2.92
C LEU A 228 8.40 -5.38 4.42
N GLU A 229 7.23 -5.45 5.06
CA GLU A 229 7.15 -5.77 6.49
C GLU A 229 7.54 -7.23 6.77
N TYR A 230 7.23 -8.15 5.84
CA TYR A 230 7.66 -9.54 5.95
C TYR A 230 9.18 -9.68 5.93
N THR A 231 9.87 -9.00 5.00
CA THR A 231 11.33 -9.08 4.87
C THR A 231 12.08 -8.45 6.04
N LYS A 232 11.49 -7.46 6.71
CA LYS A 232 12.00 -6.90 7.98
C LYS A 232 11.76 -7.81 9.19
N GLY A 233 11.06 -8.93 9.03
CA GLY A 233 10.66 -9.81 10.13
C GLY A 233 9.43 -9.32 10.92
N ASN A 234 8.79 -8.23 10.50
CA ASN A 234 7.58 -7.70 11.12
C ASN A 234 6.32 -8.43 10.60
N LYS A 235 6.17 -9.67 11.05
CA LYS A 235 5.11 -10.58 10.56
C LYS A 235 3.69 -10.06 10.83
N VAL A 236 3.47 -9.36 11.95
CA VAL A 236 2.15 -8.83 12.30
C VAL A 236 1.75 -7.68 11.36
N ALA A 237 2.65 -6.73 11.10
CA ALA A 237 2.36 -5.66 10.16
C ALA A 237 2.17 -6.19 8.73
N SER A 238 2.98 -7.17 8.33
CA SER A 238 2.82 -7.85 7.04
C SER A 238 1.42 -8.49 6.91
N LEU A 239 0.97 -9.23 7.92
CA LEU A 239 -0.35 -9.84 7.94
C LEU A 239 -1.47 -8.80 7.83
N LEU A 240 -1.34 -7.66 8.50
CA LEU A 240 -2.32 -6.57 8.41
C LEU A 240 -2.39 -5.98 6.99
N GLN A 241 -1.24 -5.80 6.32
CA GLN A 241 -1.21 -5.32 4.94
C GLN A 241 -1.79 -6.35 3.96
N LEU A 242 -1.49 -7.65 4.13
CA LEU A 242 -2.13 -8.71 3.34
C LEU A 242 -3.64 -8.73 3.51
N LYS A 243 -4.13 -8.48 4.73
CA LYS A 243 -5.57 -8.35 5.00
C LYS A 243 -6.20 -7.19 4.24
N TYR A 244 -5.53 -6.04 4.14
CA TYR A 244 -6.04 -4.90 3.36
C TYR A 244 -5.96 -5.18 1.86
N ALA A 245 -4.84 -5.73 1.37
CA ALA A 245 -4.70 -6.15 -0.02
C ALA A 245 -5.80 -7.13 -0.43
N LEU A 246 -6.10 -8.14 0.41
CA LEU A 246 -7.19 -9.08 0.16
C LEU A 246 -8.54 -8.38 0.02
N LYS A 247 -8.82 -7.36 0.85
CA LYS A 247 -10.05 -6.57 0.74
C LYS A 247 -10.10 -5.77 -0.56
N ALA A 248 -9.00 -5.14 -0.95
CA ALA A 248 -8.92 -4.32 -2.16
C ALA A 248 -9.12 -5.19 -3.42
N VAL A 249 -8.40 -6.31 -3.52
CA VAL A 249 -8.58 -7.30 -4.60
C VAL A 249 -10.03 -7.80 -4.65
N TRP A 250 -10.66 -8.03 -3.49
CA TRP A 250 -12.04 -8.49 -3.44
C TRP A 250 -13.04 -7.53 -4.08
N GLN A 251 -12.80 -6.22 -4.01
CA GLN A 251 -13.65 -5.20 -4.63
C GLN A 251 -13.51 -5.17 -6.15
N GLU A 252 -12.41 -5.68 -6.70
CA GLU A 252 -12.17 -5.78 -8.14
C GLU A 252 -12.78 -7.07 -8.73
N ILE A 253 -13.10 -8.06 -7.90
CA ILE A 253 -13.68 -9.33 -8.34
C ILE A 253 -15.19 -9.15 -8.57
N PRO A 254 -15.73 -9.49 -9.76
CA PRO A 254 -17.17 -9.48 -9.97
C PRO A 254 -17.83 -10.50 -9.05
N PHE A 255 -19.06 -10.23 -8.61
CA PHE A 255 -19.85 -11.24 -7.91
C PHE A 255 -19.96 -12.49 -8.79
N MET A 256 -19.46 -13.64 -8.31
CA MET A 256 -19.36 -14.85 -9.10
C MET A 256 -19.43 -16.13 -8.27
N ALA A 257 -19.87 -17.21 -8.91
CA ALA A 257 -19.82 -18.56 -8.37
C ALA A 257 -18.61 -19.27 -8.97
N ALA A 258 -17.77 -19.83 -8.10
CA ALA A 258 -16.63 -20.65 -8.46
C ALA A 258 -16.85 -22.07 -7.94
N ASP A 259 -16.17 -23.05 -8.55
CA ASP A 259 -16.17 -24.45 -8.09
C ASP A 259 -17.58 -25.02 -7.82
N VAL A 260 -18.48 -24.82 -8.79
CA VAL A 260 -19.85 -25.33 -8.74
C VAL A 260 -19.81 -26.85 -8.95
N ARG A 261 -20.26 -27.61 -7.96
CA ARG A 261 -20.12 -29.08 -7.95
C ARG A 261 -21.26 -29.79 -7.23
N LEU A 262 -21.66 -30.94 -7.77
CA LEU A 262 -22.50 -31.89 -7.06
C LEU A 262 -21.66 -32.59 -5.99
N VAL A 263 -22.22 -32.85 -4.82
CA VAL A 263 -21.52 -33.48 -3.69
C VAL A 263 -22.35 -34.60 -3.06
N ASN A 264 -21.72 -35.45 -2.24
CA ASN A 264 -22.42 -36.59 -1.63
C ASN A 264 -23.26 -36.20 -0.40
N LYS A 265 -22.88 -35.12 0.28
CA LYS A 265 -23.56 -34.59 1.47
C LYS A 265 -23.23 -33.12 1.66
N ARG A 266 -24.03 -32.42 2.47
CA ARG A 266 -23.77 -31.03 2.87
C ARG A 266 -22.37 -30.86 3.47
N GLY A 267 -21.69 -29.77 3.12
CA GLY A 267 -20.35 -29.46 3.63
C GLY A 267 -19.22 -30.29 3.03
N SER A 268 -19.48 -31.14 2.03
CA SER A 268 -18.43 -31.88 1.34
C SER A 268 -17.61 -30.97 0.41
N PHE A 269 -16.30 -31.14 0.48
CA PHE A 269 -15.35 -30.52 -0.46
C PHE A 269 -15.13 -31.38 -1.71
N GLU A 270 -15.35 -32.68 -1.61
CA GLU A 270 -15.17 -33.61 -2.72
C GLU A 270 -16.38 -33.64 -3.66
N PRO A 271 -16.16 -33.51 -4.98
CA PRO A 271 -17.21 -33.73 -5.96
C PRO A 271 -17.77 -35.15 -5.91
N ARG A 272 -19.07 -35.28 -6.15
CA ARG A 272 -19.71 -36.56 -6.39
C ARG A 272 -19.17 -37.16 -7.69
N LYS A 273 -18.97 -38.49 -7.71
CA LYS A 273 -18.41 -39.22 -8.86
C LYS A 273 -19.28 -39.21 -10.11
N SER A 274 -20.59 -39.02 -9.95
CA SER A 274 -21.55 -38.99 -11.06
C SER A 274 -22.69 -38.02 -10.78
N ASN A 275 -23.38 -37.59 -11.84
CA ASN A 275 -24.60 -36.80 -11.76
C ASN A 275 -25.87 -37.68 -11.82
N ILE A 276 -25.74 -38.99 -11.55
CA ILE A 276 -26.84 -39.94 -11.59
C ILE A 276 -27.45 -40.07 -10.20
N TYR A 277 -28.77 -39.92 -10.13
CA TYR A 277 -29.57 -39.96 -8.93
C TYR A 277 -30.69 -40.99 -9.07
N LYS A 278 -31.00 -41.70 -7.99
CA LYS A 278 -32.25 -42.47 -7.91
C LYS A 278 -33.43 -41.52 -7.77
N ILE A 279 -34.60 -41.90 -8.27
CA ILE A 279 -35.83 -41.15 -8.00
C ILE A 279 -36.04 -41.02 -6.48
N GLY A 280 -36.25 -39.78 -6.00
CA GLY A 280 -36.37 -39.46 -4.58
C GLY A 280 -35.04 -39.29 -3.82
N GLU A 281 -33.89 -39.54 -4.45
CA GLU A 281 -32.58 -39.26 -3.85
C GLU A 281 -32.37 -37.76 -3.67
N ARG A 282 -31.84 -37.36 -2.51
CA ARG A 282 -31.52 -35.95 -2.24
C ARG A 282 -30.29 -35.52 -3.05
N ILE A 283 -30.40 -34.35 -3.68
CA ILE A 283 -29.32 -33.75 -4.45
C ILE A 283 -28.64 -32.69 -3.60
N TYR A 284 -27.31 -32.76 -3.52
CA TYR A 284 -26.47 -31.77 -2.86
C TYR A 284 -25.63 -31.04 -3.91
N LEU A 285 -25.71 -29.73 -3.93
CA LEU A 285 -24.95 -28.84 -4.81
C LEU A 285 -24.16 -27.87 -3.92
N ALA A 286 -22.88 -27.68 -4.20
CA ALA A 286 -22.04 -26.72 -3.51
C ALA A 286 -21.40 -25.77 -4.53
N CYS A 287 -21.12 -24.54 -4.09
CA CYS A 287 -20.27 -23.61 -4.82
C CYS A 287 -19.47 -22.74 -3.85
N HIS A 288 -18.30 -22.28 -4.28
CA HIS A 288 -17.66 -21.12 -3.69
C HIS A 288 -18.26 -19.84 -4.26
N VAL A 289 -18.36 -18.80 -3.43
CA VAL A 289 -18.85 -17.49 -3.86
C VAL A 289 -17.80 -16.43 -3.61
N LEU A 290 -17.53 -15.64 -4.63
CA LEU A 290 -16.55 -14.55 -4.63
C LEU A 290 -17.23 -13.22 -4.99
N GLY A 291 -16.60 -12.11 -4.62
CA GLY A 291 -17.04 -10.76 -5.02
C GLY A 291 -18.35 -10.26 -4.38
N TYR A 292 -18.90 -10.98 -3.39
CA TYR A 292 -20.09 -10.52 -2.65
C TYR A 292 -19.76 -9.30 -1.78
N GLN A 293 -20.74 -8.42 -1.59
CA GLN A 293 -20.54 -7.15 -0.89
C GLN A 293 -20.90 -7.21 0.60
N PHE A 294 -20.21 -6.37 1.37
CA PHE A 294 -20.43 -6.22 2.81
C PHE A 294 -21.10 -4.89 3.11
N LYS A 295 -22.05 -4.89 4.05
CA LYS A 295 -22.57 -3.68 4.70
C LYS A 295 -22.43 -3.84 6.20
N GLU A 296 -21.66 -2.95 6.84
CA GLU A 296 -21.38 -3.01 8.29
C GLU A 296 -20.87 -4.37 8.76
N GLY A 297 -19.92 -4.97 8.02
CA GLY A 297 -19.34 -6.28 8.34
C GLY A 297 -20.26 -7.48 8.09
N ARG A 298 -21.40 -7.28 7.42
CA ARG A 298 -22.38 -8.33 7.12
C ARG A 298 -22.54 -8.51 5.62
N ALA A 299 -22.51 -9.75 5.15
CA ALA A 299 -22.89 -10.15 3.81
C ALA A 299 -24.20 -10.95 3.84
N GLN A 300 -25.09 -10.68 2.89
CA GLN A 300 -26.40 -11.32 2.81
C GLN A 300 -26.71 -11.69 1.38
N MET A 301 -27.16 -12.93 1.17
CA MET A 301 -27.52 -13.42 -0.15
C MET A 301 -28.81 -14.22 -0.09
N THR A 302 -29.56 -14.20 -1.19
CA THR A 302 -30.69 -15.11 -1.41
C THR A 302 -30.47 -15.95 -2.66
N ALA A 303 -31.11 -17.11 -2.71
CA ALA A 303 -31.07 -17.97 -3.87
C ALA A 303 -32.48 -18.27 -4.39
N ASP A 304 -32.61 -18.27 -5.71
CA ASP A 304 -33.74 -18.85 -6.43
C ASP A 304 -33.31 -20.20 -7.02
N PHE A 305 -34.26 -21.12 -7.12
CA PHE A 305 -34.06 -22.45 -7.70
C PHE A 305 -34.99 -22.63 -8.89
N TYR A 306 -34.45 -23.21 -9.96
CA TYR A 306 -35.18 -23.59 -11.15
C TYR A 306 -34.79 -25.02 -11.53
N PHE A 307 -35.79 -25.82 -11.87
CA PHE A 307 -35.64 -27.17 -12.39
C PHE A 307 -36.16 -27.20 -13.81
N LEU A 308 -35.30 -27.57 -14.75
CA LEU A 308 -35.56 -27.45 -16.18
C LEU A 308 -35.40 -28.80 -16.88
N ASP A 309 -36.08 -28.96 -18.00
CA ASP A 309 -35.79 -30.04 -18.95
C ASP A 309 -34.53 -29.73 -19.79
N MET A 310 -34.16 -30.64 -20.69
CA MET A 310 -33.00 -30.45 -21.58
C MET A 310 -33.23 -29.41 -22.69
N LYS A 311 -34.46 -28.95 -22.91
CA LYS A 311 -34.78 -27.87 -23.84
C LYS A 311 -34.70 -26.50 -23.18
N GLY A 312 -34.55 -26.45 -21.85
CA GLY A 312 -34.56 -25.22 -21.07
C GLY A 312 -35.96 -24.77 -20.64
N GLU A 313 -36.97 -25.63 -20.77
CA GLU A 313 -38.31 -25.35 -20.24
C GLU A 313 -38.30 -25.50 -18.71
N ILE A 314 -38.86 -24.51 -18.01
CA ILE A 314 -38.96 -24.53 -16.55
C ILE A 314 -40.09 -25.49 -16.16
N LEU A 315 -39.72 -26.62 -15.56
CA LEU A 315 -40.66 -27.61 -15.02
C LEU A 315 -41.12 -27.22 -13.61
N PHE A 316 -40.23 -26.62 -12.83
CA PHE A 316 -40.52 -26.13 -11.47
C PHE A 316 -39.58 -24.98 -11.11
N SER A 317 -40.05 -24.06 -10.27
CA SER A 317 -39.19 -23.02 -9.70
C SER A 317 -39.63 -22.62 -8.31
N GLN A 318 -38.68 -22.17 -7.51
CA GLN A 318 -38.92 -21.62 -6.18
C GLN A 318 -38.00 -20.41 -5.96
N LYS A 319 -38.61 -19.22 -5.88
CA LYS A 319 -37.88 -17.99 -5.57
C LYS A 319 -37.60 -17.87 -4.08
N ASN A 320 -36.52 -17.19 -3.72
CA ASN A 320 -36.05 -16.97 -2.35
C ASN A 320 -36.03 -18.26 -1.51
N PHE A 321 -35.61 -19.39 -2.09
CA PHE A 321 -35.54 -20.66 -1.36
C PHE A 321 -34.34 -20.68 -0.39
N GLY A 322 -33.22 -20.06 -0.78
CA GLY A 322 -32.00 -20.00 0.02
C GLY A 322 -31.82 -18.63 0.67
N HIS A 323 -31.36 -18.62 1.93
CA HIS A 323 -31.00 -17.41 2.67
C HIS A 323 -29.66 -17.63 3.35
N PHE A 324 -28.67 -16.80 3.02
CA PHE A 324 -27.31 -16.89 3.54
C PHE A 324 -26.94 -15.58 4.20
N LYS A 325 -26.47 -15.66 5.44
CA LYS A 325 -26.00 -14.52 6.23
C LYS A 325 -24.62 -14.83 6.74
N MET A 326 -23.72 -13.88 6.59
CA MET A 326 -22.32 -14.02 6.98
C MET A 326 -21.91 -12.76 7.71
N GLU A 327 -21.21 -12.92 8.82
CA GLU A 327 -20.65 -11.81 9.59
C GLU A 327 -19.14 -11.98 9.58
N SER A 328 -18.44 -11.04 8.96
CA SER A 328 -16.97 -11.08 8.91
C SER A 328 -16.42 -9.68 8.66
N ALA A 329 -15.30 -9.39 9.31
CA ALA A 329 -14.53 -8.17 9.06
C ALA A 329 -13.68 -8.24 7.78
N ILE A 330 -13.58 -9.42 7.13
CA ILE A 330 -12.73 -9.70 5.96
C ILE A 330 -13.42 -10.72 5.04
N PRO A 331 -13.37 -10.55 3.71
CA PRO A 331 -13.83 -11.59 2.79
C PRO A 331 -13.10 -12.92 2.99
N ASN A 332 -13.86 -14.01 2.87
CA ASN A 332 -13.31 -15.37 2.88
C ASN A 332 -13.42 -15.98 1.47
N PRO A 333 -12.29 -16.15 0.74
CA PRO A 333 -12.28 -16.77 -0.59
C PRO A 333 -12.75 -18.22 -0.64
N THR A 334 -12.85 -18.89 0.52
CA THR A 334 -13.37 -20.27 0.63
C THR A 334 -14.81 -20.32 1.12
N THR A 335 -15.56 -19.21 1.02
CA THR A 335 -16.99 -19.18 1.36
C THR A 335 -17.75 -20.19 0.49
N GLN A 336 -18.16 -21.30 1.09
CA GLN A 336 -18.98 -22.32 0.45
C GLN A 336 -20.45 -22.13 0.79
N LEU A 337 -21.30 -22.13 -0.23
CA LEU A 337 -22.74 -22.26 -0.09
C LEU A 337 -23.17 -23.67 -0.49
N ASP A 338 -24.02 -24.28 0.34
CA ASP A 338 -24.60 -25.59 0.09
C ASP A 338 -26.10 -25.46 -0.20
N PHE A 339 -26.54 -26.08 -1.29
CA PHE A 339 -27.93 -26.21 -1.68
C PHE A 339 -28.35 -27.67 -1.63
N ASN A 340 -29.57 -27.91 -1.15
CA ASN A 340 -30.08 -29.25 -0.91
C ASN A 340 -31.47 -29.34 -1.53
N PHE A 341 -31.66 -30.29 -2.44
CA PHE A 341 -32.91 -30.45 -3.17
C PHE A 341 -33.50 -31.83 -2.88
N SER A 342 -34.77 -31.84 -2.48
CA SER A 342 -35.57 -33.06 -2.35
C SER A 342 -36.69 -32.97 -3.37
N MET A 343 -36.65 -33.83 -4.36
CA MET A 343 -37.62 -33.85 -5.44
C MET A 343 -38.47 -35.11 -5.37
N SER A 344 -39.77 -34.96 -5.58
CA SER A 344 -40.74 -36.06 -5.66
C SER A 344 -41.56 -35.93 -6.94
N GLY A 345 -42.06 -37.06 -7.47
CA GLY A 345 -42.91 -37.05 -8.67
C GLY A 345 -42.16 -36.78 -9.97
N ILE A 346 -40.84 -36.97 -10.01
CA ILE A 346 -40.02 -36.83 -11.22
C ILE A 346 -39.90 -38.19 -11.92
N SER A 347 -40.07 -38.20 -13.24
CA SER A 347 -39.81 -39.36 -14.10
C SER A 347 -38.31 -39.56 -14.36
N ALA A 348 -37.90 -40.77 -14.75
CA ALA A 348 -36.53 -40.99 -15.21
C ALA A 348 -36.23 -40.09 -16.43
N GLY A 349 -35.06 -39.46 -16.46
CA GLY A 349 -34.72 -38.48 -17.49
C GLY A 349 -33.54 -37.58 -17.15
N ASN A 350 -33.12 -36.79 -18.14
CA ASN A 350 -32.09 -35.77 -17.99
C ASN A 350 -32.74 -34.41 -17.72
N TYR A 351 -32.16 -33.67 -16.77
CA TYR A 351 -32.67 -32.39 -16.32
C TYR A 351 -31.53 -31.45 -15.96
N VAL A 352 -31.85 -30.17 -15.84
CA VAL A 352 -30.91 -29.14 -15.40
C VAL A 352 -31.40 -28.53 -14.09
N ILE A 353 -30.53 -28.51 -13.10
CA ILE A 353 -30.68 -27.65 -11.92
C ILE A 353 -30.05 -26.31 -12.25
N LYS A 354 -30.79 -25.23 -12.09
CA LYS A 354 -30.28 -23.86 -12.13
C LYS A 354 -30.51 -23.18 -10.80
N VAL A 355 -29.48 -22.50 -10.31
CA VAL A 355 -29.56 -21.63 -9.13
C VAL A 355 -29.21 -20.21 -9.57
N VAL A 356 -30.01 -19.25 -9.12
CA VAL A 356 -29.69 -17.82 -9.26
C VAL A 356 -29.40 -17.28 -7.87
N LEU A 357 -28.20 -16.76 -7.66
CA LEU A 357 -27.81 -16.08 -6.42
C LEU A 357 -27.95 -14.57 -6.58
N HIS A 358 -28.50 -13.95 -5.55
CA HIS A 358 -28.64 -12.51 -5.42
C HIS A 358 -27.85 -12.06 -4.21
N ASP A 359 -26.88 -11.17 -4.41
CA ASP A 359 -26.29 -10.41 -3.31
C ASP A 359 -27.30 -9.34 -2.88
N LYS A 360 -27.59 -9.23 -1.58
CA LYS A 360 -28.52 -8.23 -1.05
C LYS A 360 -27.85 -6.89 -0.76
N ASN A 361 -26.52 -6.88 -0.67
CA ASN A 361 -25.75 -5.68 -0.43
C ASN A 361 -25.26 -5.02 -1.74
N SER A 362 -25.49 -5.67 -2.88
CA SER A 362 -25.34 -5.09 -4.20
C SER A 362 -26.61 -5.34 -5.03
N ALA A 363 -26.70 -4.78 -6.23
CA ALA A 363 -27.75 -5.12 -7.19
C ALA A 363 -27.38 -6.32 -8.08
N GLN A 364 -26.26 -7.00 -7.79
CA GLN A 364 -25.70 -8.03 -8.66
C GLN A 364 -26.37 -9.39 -8.40
N SER A 365 -26.52 -10.15 -9.50
CA SER A 365 -27.02 -11.51 -9.48
C SER A 365 -26.19 -12.37 -10.42
N ILE A 366 -26.08 -13.65 -10.10
CA ILE A 366 -25.36 -14.63 -10.90
C ILE A 366 -26.19 -15.90 -11.00
N GLU A 367 -26.00 -16.64 -12.08
CA GLU A 367 -26.61 -17.95 -12.26
C GLU A 367 -25.58 -19.02 -12.59
N PHE A 368 -25.88 -20.24 -12.18
CA PHE A 368 -25.09 -21.42 -12.54
C PHE A 368 -25.98 -22.66 -12.61
N THR A 369 -25.52 -23.64 -13.40
CA THR A 369 -26.29 -24.84 -13.71
C THR A 369 -25.50 -26.13 -13.46
N LYS A 370 -26.24 -27.21 -13.23
CA LYS A 370 -25.74 -28.59 -13.27
C LYS A 370 -26.76 -29.55 -13.87
N ASP A 371 -26.26 -30.36 -14.78
CA ASP A 371 -27.01 -31.44 -15.38
C ASP A 371 -27.13 -32.60 -14.39
N ILE A 372 -28.31 -33.19 -14.30
CA ILE A 372 -28.62 -34.35 -13.49
C ILE A 372 -29.38 -35.40 -14.31
N LEU A 373 -29.15 -36.67 -13.99
CA LEU A 373 -29.85 -37.80 -14.58
C LEU A 373 -30.57 -38.58 -13.49
N PHE A 374 -31.90 -38.68 -13.58
CA PHE A 374 -32.68 -39.59 -12.75
C PHE A 374 -32.83 -40.96 -13.41
N LYS A 375 -32.54 -42.02 -12.65
CA LYS A 375 -32.74 -43.41 -13.05
C LYS A 375 -33.64 -44.17 -12.07
#